data_AF-A0A2W4IYH1-F1
#
_entry.id   AF-A0A2W4IYH1-F1
#
_cell.length_a   1.000
_cell.length_b   1.000
_cell.length_c   1.000
_cell.angle_alpha   90.00
_cell.angle_beta   90.00
_cell.angle_gamma   90.00
#
_symmetry.space_group_name_H-M   'P 1'
#
loop_
_entity.id
_entity.type
_entity.pdbx_description
1 polymer ?
#
loop_
_entity_poly.entity_id
_entity_poly.type
_entity_poly.pdbx_seq_one_letter_code
_entity_poly.pdbx_strand_id
1 'polypeptide(L)'
;KGLAAQSITTQGFALEAARQAVQAALPAPQAAQPPEPVPFSEPVRKILKQAVELAAPEAGLGYVGTEHIMLAMIEHAAGQRVLVELGIDPQAAKTFIIDYHNTPATPS
;
A
#
# COMPACT_ATOMS: atom_id res chain seq x y z
N LYS A 1 6.14 0.69 12.87
CA LYS A 1 5.23 1.38 11.91
C LYS A 1 5.69 0.99 10.50
N GLY A 2 4.79 0.53 9.62
CA GLY A 2 5.18 0.07 8.27
C GLY A 2 5.71 1.22 7.39
N LEU A 3 6.64 0.93 6.48
CA LEU A 3 7.30 1.94 5.66
C LEU A 3 6.32 2.65 4.70
N ALA A 4 5.31 1.95 4.19
CA ALA A 4 4.24 2.57 3.41
C ALA A 4 3.43 3.60 4.21
N ALA A 5 3.20 3.35 5.50
CA ALA A 5 2.52 4.33 6.35
C ALA A 5 3.39 5.57 6.57
N GLN A 6 4.71 5.39 6.66
CA GLN A 6 5.66 6.50 6.79
C GLN A 6 5.73 7.36 5.51
N SER A 7 5.66 6.72 4.33
CA SER A 7 5.65 7.44 3.05
C SER A 7 4.40 8.30 2.86
N ILE A 8 3.26 7.91 3.45
CA ILE A 8 2.04 8.72 3.51
C ILE A 8 2.21 9.88 4.49
N THR A 9 2.64 9.61 5.73
CA THR A 9 2.71 10.66 6.76
C THR A 9 3.75 11.74 6.47
N THR A 10 4.83 11.40 5.76
CA THR A 10 5.87 12.36 5.34
C THR A 10 5.34 13.38 4.33
N GLN A 11 4.27 13.05 3.61
CA GLN A 11 3.58 13.98 2.71
C GLN A 11 2.58 14.90 3.45
N GLY A 12 2.50 14.82 4.78
CA GLY A 12 1.56 15.61 5.59
C GLY A 12 0.15 15.00 5.71
N PHE A 13 -0.06 13.78 5.20
CA PHE A 13 -1.35 13.10 5.28
C PHE A 13 -1.49 12.27 6.57
N ALA A 14 -2.60 12.48 7.28
CA ALA A 14 -2.95 11.66 8.44
C ALA A 14 -3.50 10.30 7.99
N LEU A 15 -2.99 9.20 8.56
CA LEU A 15 -3.48 7.85 8.27
C LEU A 15 -4.98 7.68 8.58
N GLU A 16 -5.46 8.39 9.60
CA GLU A 16 -6.89 8.38 9.96
C GLU A 16 -7.75 9.02 8.87
N ALA A 17 -7.28 10.09 8.23
CA ALA A 17 -7.99 10.70 7.11
C ALA A 17 -8.08 9.74 5.92
N ALA A 18 -6.99 9.03 5.60
CA ALA A 18 -7.00 7.99 4.56
C ALA A 18 -7.97 6.85 4.90
N ARG A 19 -8.00 6.40 6.16
CA ARG A 19 -8.95 5.38 6.63
C ARG A 19 -10.40 5.84 6.47
N GLN A 20 -10.71 7.07 6.87
CA GLN A 20 -12.06 7.63 6.77
C GLN A 20 -12.51 7.78 5.33
N ALA A 21 -11.63 8.25 4.44
CA ALA A 21 -11.93 8.37 3.01
C ALA A 21 -12.22 7.01 2.35
N VAL A 22 -11.44 5.97 2.69
CA VAL A 22 -11.73 4.59 2.24
C VAL A 22 -13.08 4.11 2.78
N GLN A 23 -13.37 4.30 4.06
CA GLN A 23 -14.65 3.89 4.65
C GLN A 23 -15.84 4.60 4.02
N ALA A 24 -15.72 5.89 3.71
CA ALA A 24 -16.76 6.67 3.05
C ALA A 24 -17.03 6.20 1.61
N ALA A 25 -16.05 5.59 0.94
CA ALA A 25 -16.19 5.01 -0.39
C ALA A 25 -16.84 3.61 -0.39
N LEU A 26 -16.91 2.94 0.77
CA LEU A 26 -17.51 1.61 0.88
C LEU A 26 -19.04 1.71 1.00
N PRO A 27 -19.78 0.74 0.43
CA PRO A 27 -21.21 0.62 0.67
C PRO A 27 -21.51 0.49 2.17
N ALA A 28 -22.69 0.95 2.59
CA ALA A 28 -23.16 0.74 3.95
C ALA A 28 -23.12 -0.77 4.29
N PRO A 29 -22.74 -1.15 5.53
CA PRO A 29 -22.72 -2.54 5.95
C PRO A 29 -24.10 -3.19 5.74
N GLN A 30 -24.15 -4.31 5.01
CA GLN A 30 -25.36 -5.13 4.93
C GLN A 30 -25.48 -5.94 6.23
N ALA A 31 -26.55 -5.74 7.00
CA ALA A 31 -26.76 -6.42 8.27
C ALA A 31 -27.54 -7.74 8.11
N ALA A 32 -26.98 -8.82 8.67
CA ALA A 32 -27.59 -9.85 9.53
C ALA A 32 -26.82 -11.19 9.48
N GLN A 33 -26.05 -11.43 8.42
CA GLN A 33 -25.24 -12.64 8.27
C GLN A 33 -23.75 -12.31 8.31
N PRO A 34 -22.90 -13.23 8.84
CA PRO A 34 -21.46 -13.08 8.74
C PRO A 34 -21.08 -12.86 7.28
N PRO A 35 -20.25 -11.85 6.96
CA PRO A 35 -19.85 -11.62 5.58
C PRO A 35 -19.12 -12.87 5.08
N GLU A 36 -19.59 -13.46 3.99
CA GLU A 36 -18.82 -14.46 3.27
C GLU A 36 -17.49 -13.82 2.81
N PRO A 37 -16.38 -14.58 2.77
CA PRO A 37 -15.10 -14.06 2.30
C PRO A 37 -15.25 -13.51 0.88
N VAL A 38 -15.14 -12.18 0.73
CA VAL A 38 -15.19 -11.54 -0.59
C VAL A 38 -13.89 -11.89 -1.34
N PRO A 39 -13.97 -12.57 -2.50
CA PRO A 39 -12.77 -12.86 -3.27
C PRO A 39 -12.16 -11.54 -3.79
N PHE A 40 -10.83 -11.50 -3.85
CA PHE A 40 -10.15 -10.36 -4.46
C PHE A 40 -10.62 -10.16 -5.91
N SER A 41 -10.70 -8.91 -6.34
CA SER A 41 -10.91 -8.59 -7.74
C SER A 41 -9.65 -8.92 -8.55
N GLU A 42 -9.78 -8.99 -9.88
CA GLU A 42 -8.66 -9.25 -10.79
C GLU A 42 -7.53 -8.21 -10.68
N PRO A 43 -7.80 -6.90 -10.58
CA PRO A 43 -6.77 -5.90 -10.32
C PRO A 43 -6.06 -6.09 -8.97
N VAL A 44 -6.79 -6.45 -7.90
CA VAL A 44 -6.19 -6.67 -6.58
C VAL A 44 -5.28 -7.90 -6.59
N ARG A 45 -5.68 -8.99 -7.25
CA ARG A 45 -4.80 -10.17 -7.41
C ARG A 45 -3.49 -9.82 -8.13
N LYS A 46 -3.55 -8.99 -9.17
CA LYS A 46 -2.35 -8.54 -9.90
C LYS A 46 -1.40 -7.74 -8.99
N ILE A 47 -1.94 -6.77 -8.25
CA ILE A 47 -1.19 -5.97 -7.27
C ILE A 47 -0.52 -6.88 -6.23
N LEU A 48 -1.27 -7.81 -5.63
CA LEU A 48 -0.71 -8.71 -4.61
C LEU A 48 0.36 -9.65 -5.18
N LYS A 49 0.19 -10.16 -6.40
CA LYS A 49 1.21 -10.96 -7.08
C LYS A 49 2.49 -10.16 -7.30
N GLN A 50 2.37 -8.93 -7.78
CA GLN A 50 3.53 -8.07 -7.99
C GLN A 50 4.21 -7.70 -6.65
N ALA A 51 3.47 -7.49 -5.57
CA ALA A 51 4.05 -7.26 -4.24
C ALA A 51 4.93 -8.44 -3.78
N VAL A 52 4.53 -9.66 -4.08
CA VAL A 52 5.34 -10.87 -3.82
C VAL A 52 6.59 -10.89 -4.70
N GLU A 53 6.47 -10.56 -5.98
CA GLU A 53 7.60 -10.51 -6.91
C GLU A 53 8.64 -9.45 -6.51
N LEU A 54 8.18 -8.29 -6.01
CA LEU A 54 9.05 -7.22 -5.50
C LEU A 54 9.79 -7.59 -4.22
N ALA A 55 9.24 -8.48 -3.39
CA ALA A 55 9.85 -8.92 -2.13
C ALA A 55 10.91 -10.02 -2.31
N ALA A 56 10.85 -10.76 -3.43
CA ALA A 56 11.76 -11.88 -3.71
C ALA A 56 13.26 -11.51 -3.78
N PRO A 57 13.67 -10.32 -4.27
CA PRO A 57 15.08 -9.93 -4.32
C PRO A 57 15.69 -9.53 -2.97
N GLU A 58 14.88 -9.15 -1.97
CA GLU A 58 15.38 -8.40 -0.80
C GLU A 58 15.92 -9.25 0.36
N ALA A 59 15.54 -10.51 0.53
CA ALA A 59 16.15 -11.40 1.53
C ALA A 59 15.71 -12.85 1.33
N GLY A 60 16.58 -13.79 1.69
CA GLY A 60 16.37 -15.24 1.59
C GLY A 60 15.20 -15.84 2.38
N LEU A 61 14.19 -15.05 2.75
CA LEU A 61 12.89 -15.47 3.28
C LEU A 61 11.84 -14.48 2.72
N GLY A 62 10.95 -14.93 1.84
CA GLY A 62 10.00 -14.12 1.07
C GLY A 62 8.93 -13.38 1.90
N TYR A 63 9.35 -12.35 2.62
CA TYR A 63 8.50 -11.50 3.44
C TYR A 63 7.97 -10.32 2.63
N VAL A 64 6.64 -10.28 2.41
CA VAL A 64 5.99 -9.13 1.79
C VAL A 64 5.67 -8.10 2.87
N GLY A 65 6.47 -7.05 2.93
CA GLY A 65 6.20 -5.89 3.78
C GLY A 65 5.28 -4.85 3.14
N THR A 66 4.97 -3.80 3.89
CA THR A 66 3.97 -2.78 3.48
C THR A 66 4.42 -1.97 2.26
N GLU A 67 5.71 -1.75 2.15
CA GLU A 67 6.39 -1.05 1.06
C GLU A 67 6.24 -1.77 -0.27
N HIS A 68 6.35 -3.10 -0.27
CA HIS A 68 6.13 -3.92 -1.46
C HIS A 68 4.69 -3.79 -1.98
N ILE A 69 3.71 -3.79 -1.07
CA ILE A 69 2.30 -3.58 -1.41
C ILE A 69 2.10 -2.17 -1.98
N MET A 70 2.65 -1.15 -1.34
CA MET A 70 2.56 0.24 -1.80
C MET A 70 3.20 0.42 -3.18
N LEU A 71 4.41 -0.11 -3.40
CA LEU A 71 5.09 -0.08 -4.69
C LEU A 71 4.27 -0.78 -5.77
N ALA A 72 3.73 -1.98 -5.50
CA ALA A 72 2.85 -2.66 -6.45
C ALA A 72 1.59 -1.83 -6.75
N MET A 73 0.94 -1.23 -5.75
CA MET A 73 -0.20 -0.33 -5.97
C MET A 73 0.16 0.83 -6.90
N ILE A 74 1.34 1.42 -6.74
CA ILE A 74 1.83 2.54 -7.55
C ILE A 74 2.08 2.11 -9.00
N GLU A 75 2.36 0.86 -9.31
CA GLU A 75 2.58 0.40 -10.70
C GLU A 75 1.27 0.03 -11.43
N HIS A 76 0.15 -0.06 -10.72
CA HIS A 76 -1.14 -0.41 -11.30
C HIS A 76 -2.11 0.78 -11.30
N ALA A 77 -2.76 1.05 -12.44
CA ALA A 77 -3.69 2.17 -12.60
C ALA A 77 -4.80 2.22 -11.52
N ALA A 78 -5.30 1.05 -11.08
CA ALA A 78 -6.28 0.98 -10.00
C ALA A 78 -5.71 1.43 -8.64
N GLY A 79 -4.46 1.06 -8.32
CA GLY A 79 -3.81 1.48 -7.08
C GLY A 79 -3.39 2.95 -7.13
N GLN A 80 -2.82 3.41 -8.23
CA GLN A 80 -2.52 4.84 -8.46
C GLN A 80 -3.76 5.71 -8.28
N ARG A 81 -4.89 5.31 -8.87
CA ARG A 81 -6.15 6.03 -8.75
C ARG A 81 -6.59 6.18 -7.30
N VAL A 82 -6.55 5.09 -6.52
CA VAL A 82 -6.89 5.14 -5.08
C VAL A 82 -5.96 6.08 -4.32
N LEU A 83 -4.66 6.04 -4.55
CA LEU A 83 -3.71 6.93 -3.88
C LEU A 83 -4.01 8.40 -4.19
N VAL A 84 -4.23 8.73 -5.47
CA VAL A 84 -4.57 10.09 -5.91
C VAL A 84 -5.91 10.56 -5.34
N GLU A 85 -6.94 9.70 -5.33
CA GLU A 85 -8.25 10.01 -4.74
C GLU A 85 -8.15 10.27 -3.22
N LEU A 86 -7.17 9.66 -2.54
CA LEU A 86 -6.86 9.89 -1.13
C LEU A 86 -5.93 11.10 -0.90
N GLY A 87 -5.52 11.80 -1.96
CA GLY A 87 -4.59 12.93 -1.92
C GLY A 87 -3.11 12.54 -1.80
N ILE A 88 -2.79 11.26 -1.79
CA ILE A 88 -1.42 10.75 -1.68
C ILE A 88 -0.74 10.85 -3.06
N ASP A 89 0.42 11.48 -3.13
CA ASP A 89 1.26 11.50 -4.33
C ASP A 89 1.99 10.15 -4.48
N PRO A 90 1.68 9.36 -5.55
CA PRO A 90 2.32 8.08 -5.79
C PRO A 90 3.83 8.18 -6.02
N GLN A 91 4.31 9.24 -6.67
CA GLN A 91 5.74 9.40 -6.98
C GLN A 91 6.53 9.82 -5.74
N ALA A 92 5.97 10.71 -4.92
CA ALA A 92 6.57 11.06 -3.63
C ALA A 92 6.65 9.82 -2.71
N ALA A 93 5.60 9.00 -2.66
CA ALA A 93 5.59 7.77 -1.88
C ALA A 93 6.63 6.76 -2.38
N LYS A 94 6.75 6.58 -3.70
CA LYS A 94 7.74 5.70 -4.34
C LYS A 94 9.16 6.15 -4.04
N THR A 95 9.46 7.44 -4.22
CA THR A 95 10.78 8.03 -3.97
C THR A 95 11.20 7.82 -2.52
N PHE A 96 10.32 8.14 -1.56
CA PHE A 96 10.58 7.90 -0.14
C PHE A 96 10.94 6.44 0.17
N ILE A 97 10.19 5.49 -0.40
CA ILE A 97 10.43 4.06 -0.18
C ILE A 97 11.78 3.65 -0.78
N ILE A 98 12.08 4.05 -2.01
CA ILE A 98 13.35 3.71 -2.68
C ILE A 98 14.54 4.31 -1.93
N ASP A 99 14.46 5.57 -1.52
CA ASP A 99 15.52 6.25 -0.78
C ASP A 99 15.79 5.56 0.56
N TYR A 100 14.73 5.10 1.25
CA TYR A 100 14.87 4.34 2.49
C TYR A 100 15.68 3.05 2.30
N HIS A 101 15.45 2.30 1.22
CA HIS A 101 16.21 1.07 0.93
C HIS A 101 17.66 1.35 0.48
N ASN A 102 17.88 2.51 -0.15
CA ASN A 102 19.21 2.95 -0.57
C ASN A 102 20.01 3.64 0.55
N THR A 103 19.40 3.89 1.71
CA THR A 103 20.11 4.51 2.83
C THR A 103 21.08 3.48 3.42
N PRO A 104 22.41 3.72 3.39
CA PRO A 104 23.35 2.80 3.99
C PRO A 104 23.01 2.67 5.48
N ALA A 105 22.85 1.44 5.95
CA ALA A 105 22.61 1.17 7.36
C ALA A 105 23.68 1.88 8.20
N THR A 106 23.28 2.85 9.02
CA THR A 106 24.18 3.46 10.00
C THR A 106 24.71 2.33 10.88
N PRO A 107 26.04 2.08 10.93
CA PRO A 107 26.57 1.09 11.87
C PRO A 107 26.24 1.57 13.29
N SER A 108 25.59 0.70 14.07
CA SER A 108 25.33 0.90 15.49
C SER A 108 26.61 0.91 16.31
#